data_AF-A0A950VK44-F1
#
_entry.id   AF-A0A950VK44-F1
#
_cell.length_a   1.000
_cell.length_b   1.000
_cell.length_c   1.000
_cell.angle_alpha   90.00
_cell.angle_beta   90.00
_cell.angle_gamma   90.00
#
_symmetry.space_group_name_H-M   'P 1'
#
loop_
_entity.id
_entity.type
_entity.pdbx_description
1 polymer ?
#
loop_
_entity_poly.entity_id
_entity_poly.type
_entity_poly.pdbx_seq_one_letter_code
_entity_poly.pdbx_strand_id
1 'polypeptide(L)'
;QLHLEKYAQAGDRVWVRRRRVPLTPEQSACLTAFAQVQEGKPFATLRLLLQLTPFRSRGPLRTYFVGKPHGGDRRNYFCSELVVEACVAAGLVDPAQARPSATFPRDLFYDSSPNPFLNRHLPLEPCWYPPARWTNCLISGNP
;
A
#
# COMPACT_ATOMS: atom_id res chain seq x y z
N GLN A 1 -8.84 18.07 -15.66
CA GLN A 1 -9.81 17.18 -14.99
C GLN A 1 -9.02 16.23 -14.10
N LEU A 2 -9.24 16.26 -12.79
CA LEU A 2 -8.52 15.39 -11.86
C LEU A 2 -8.95 13.93 -12.13
N HIS A 3 -8.00 13.01 -12.23
CA HIS A 3 -8.26 11.61 -12.58
C HIS A 3 -9.34 10.96 -11.68
N LEU A 4 -9.39 11.34 -10.40
CA LEU A 4 -10.34 10.82 -9.42
C LEU A 4 -11.79 11.29 -9.67
N GLU A 5 -12.01 12.44 -10.30
CA GLU A 5 -13.35 12.99 -10.57
C GLU A 5 -14.17 12.07 -11.48
N LYS A 6 -13.49 11.39 -12.42
CA LYS A 6 -14.13 10.44 -13.34
C LYS A 6 -14.77 9.27 -12.58
N TYR A 7 -14.10 8.76 -11.55
CA TYR A 7 -14.63 7.68 -10.71
C TYR A 7 -15.83 8.16 -9.89
N ALA A 8 -15.76 9.36 -9.31
CA ALA A 8 -16.92 9.93 -8.61
C ALA A 8 -18.14 10.12 -9.55
N GLN A 9 -17.91 10.59 -10.77
CA GLN A 9 -18.97 10.75 -11.78
C GLN A 9 -19.57 9.41 -12.22
N ALA A 10 -18.77 8.34 -12.28
CA ALA A 10 -19.24 6.99 -12.58
C ALA A 10 -20.02 6.32 -11.43
N GLY A 11 -20.12 6.97 -10.26
CA GLY A 11 -20.75 6.42 -9.07
C GLY A 11 -19.85 5.50 -8.23
N ASP A 12 -18.56 5.42 -8.58
CA ASP A 12 -17.59 4.62 -7.84
C ASP A 12 -17.27 5.22 -6.47
N ARG A 13 -16.72 4.37 -5.59
CA ARG A 13 -16.34 4.75 -4.23
C ARG A 13 -14.82 4.66 -4.10
N VAL A 14 -14.17 5.82 -4.20
CA VAL A 14 -12.73 5.96 -3.92
C VAL A 14 -12.55 6.29 -2.44
N TRP A 15 -11.60 5.63 -1.81
CA TRP A 15 -11.21 5.87 -0.42
C TRP A 15 -9.73 6.19 -0.34
N VAL A 16 -9.37 7.11 0.55
CA VAL A 16 -8.00 7.59 0.73
C VAL A 16 -7.62 7.50 2.21
N ARG A 17 -6.44 6.94 2.49
CA ARG A 17 -5.78 7.10 3.79
C ARG A 17 -4.72 8.17 3.67
N ARG A 18 -4.92 9.30 4.36
CA ARG A 18 -3.98 10.42 4.38
C ARG A 18 -2.94 10.22 5.49
N ARG A 19 -1.68 10.56 5.21
CA ARG A 19 -0.63 10.69 6.23
C ARG A 19 -1.00 11.77 7.27
N ARG A 20 -0.81 11.47 8.56
CA ARG A 20 -0.92 12.46 9.65
C ARG A 20 0.24 13.44 9.62
N VAL A 21 1.43 12.94 9.33
CA VAL A 21 2.65 13.74 9.19
C VAL A 21 2.97 13.89 7.71
N PRO A 22 3.01 15.14 7.17
CA PRO A 22 3.37 15.39 5.78
C PRO A 22 4.68 14.71 5.39
N LEU A 23 4.79 14.32 4.12
CA LEU A 23 6.04 13.81 3.59
C LEU A 23 7.08 14.93 3.59
N THR A 24 8.33 14.60 3.92
CA THR A 24 9.43 15.51 3.62
C THR A 24 9.66 15.55 2.10
N PRO A 25 10.33 16.59 1.58
CA PRO A 25 10.70 16.66 0.17
C PRO A 25 11.48 15.41 -0.29
N GLU A 26 12.38 14.90 0.55
CA GLU A 26 13.20 13.72 0.27
C GLU A 26 12.33 12.46 0.20
N GLN A 27 11.40 12.28 1.14
CA GLN A 27 10.47 11.15 1.10
C GLN A 27 9.59 11.18 -0.14
N SER A 28 9.09 12.36 -0.52
CA SER A 28 8.32 12.53 -1.75
C SER A 28 9.15 12.19 -2.98
N ALA A 29 10.40 12.66 -3.05
CA ALA A 29 11.31 12.36 -4.15
C ALA A 29 11.61 10.85 -4.23
N CYS A 30 11.84 10.18 -3.10
CA CYS A 30 12.02 8.73 -3.05
C CYS A 30 10.80 7.96 -3.56
N LEU A 31 9.57 8.37 -3.18
CA LEU A 31 8.34 7.77 -3.69
C LEU A 31 8.22 7.95 -5.21
N THR A 32 8.49 9.16 -5.70
CA THR A 32 8.45 9.46 -7.15
C THR A 32 9.48 8.63 -7.92
N ALA A 33 10.74 8.62 -7.47
CA ALA A 33 11.80 7.86 -8.10
C ALA A 33 11.49 6.35 -8.09
N PHE A 34 11.00 5.83 -6.97
CA PHE A 34 10.57 4.44 -6.88
C PHE A 34 9.46 4.14 -7.90
N ALA A 35 8.42 4.98 -7.96
CA ALA A 35 7.29 4.80 -8.87
C ALA A 35 7.71 4.82 -10.35
N GLN A 36 8.60 5.74 -10.73
CA GLN A 36 9.14 5.82 -12.10
C GLN A 36 9.86 4.53 -12.52
N VAL A 37 10.64 3.93 -11.62
CA VAL A 37 11.34 2.65 -11.90
C VAL A 37 10.36 1.48 -12.07
N GLN A 38 9.16 1.57 -11.50
CA GLN A 38 8.16 0.50 -11.62
C GLN A 38 7.22 0.66 -12.82
N GLU A 39 7.28 1.80 -13.53
CA GLU A 39 6.43 2.06 -14.69
C GLU A 39 6.65 1.00 -15.78
N GLY A 40 5.57 0.58 -16.43
CA GLY A 40 5.59 -0.44 -17.49
C GLY A 40 5.75 -1.89 -17.02
N LYS A 41 6.02 -2.13 -15.72
CA LYS A 41 6.10 -3.50 -15.19
C LYS A 41 4.70 -4.15 -15.14
N PRO A 42 4.57 -5.44 -15.50
CA PRO A 42 3.28 -6.11 -15.50
C PRO A 42 2.75 -6.35 -14.08
N PHE A 43 1.44 -6.56 -14.00
CA PHE A 43 0.78 -6.99 -12.77
C PHE A 43 1.16 -8.42 -12.40
N ALA A 44 1.34 -8.71 -11.10
CA ALA A 44 1.77 -10.01 -10.61
C ALA A 44 0.62 -11.03 -10.49
N THR A 45 -0.09 -11.31 -11.59
CA THR A 45 -1.25 -12.21 -11.63
C THR A 45 -0.94 -13.61 -11.09
N LEU A 46 0.19 -14.21 -11.48
CA LEU A 46 0.56 -15.54 -11.00
C LEU A 46 0.77 -15.56 -9.48
N ARG A 47 1.38 -14.52 -8.90
CA ARG A 47 1.54 -14.45 -7.44
C ARG A 47 0.20 -14.27 -6.73
N LEU A 48 -0.72 -13.49 -7.31
CA LEU A 48 -2.07 -13.39 -6.78
C LEU A 48 -2.78 -14.75 -6.77
N LEU A 49 -2.67 -15.52 -7.87
CA LEU A 49 -3.22 -16.87 -7.95
C LEU A 49 -2.57 -17.83 -6.95
N LEU A 50 -1.24 -17.76 -6.75
CA LEU A 50 -0.53 -18.58 -5.77
C LEU A 50 -1.00 -18.32 -4.33
N GLN A 51 -1.54 -17.15 -4.01
CA GLN A 51 -2.14 -16.87 -2.69
C GLN A 51 -3.37 -17.74 -2.39
N LEU A 52 -4.00 -18.33 -3.40
CA LEU A 52 -5.12 -19.27 -3.27
C LEU A 52 -4.67 -20.68 -2.88
N THR A 53 -3.36 -20.95 -2.92
CA THR A 53 -2.80 -22.26 -2.60
C THR A 53 -2.26 -22.31 -1.16
N PRO A 54 -2.11 -23.50 -0.55
CA PRO A 54 -1.41 -23.67 0.73
C PRO A 54 0.05 -23.17 0.72
N PHE A 55 0.66 -23.01 -0.46
CA PHE A 55 2.02 -22.49 -0.64
C PHE A 55 2.11 -20.96 -0.53
N ARG A 56 1.02 -20.28 -0.16
CA ARG A 56 0.97 -18.83 0.00
C ARG A 56 1.98 -18.29 1.04
N SER A 57 2.52 -17.10 0.76
CA SER A 57 3.35 -16.33 1.68
C SER A 57 2.57 -15.86 2.93
N ARG A 58 1.25 -15.74 2.81
CA ARG A 58 0.32 -15.31 3.87
C ARG A 58 -0.13 -16.48 4.76
N GLY A 59 0.81 -17.26 5.27
CA GLY A 59 0.55 -18.27 6.31
C GLY A 59 0.91 -17.74 7.70
N PRO A 60 0.20 -18.14 8.78
CA PRO A 60 0.44 -17.62 10.13
C PRO A 60 1.88 -17.83 10.61
N LEU A 61 2.57 -18.88 10.14
CA LEU A 61 3.98 -19.15 10.44
C LEU A 61 4.91 -18.62 9.34
N ARG A 62 4.56 -18.83 8.05
CA ARG A 62 5.44 -18.49 6.92
C ARG A 62 5.73 -16.99 6.85
N THR A 63 4.75 -16.14 7.15
CA THR A 63 4.90 -14.67 7.07
C THR A 63 6.01 -14.13 7.97
N TYR A 64 6.38 -14.83 9.06
CA TYR A 64 7.53 -14.43 9.88
C TYR A 64 8.84 -14.48 9.09
N PHE A 65 8.99 -15.42 8.16
CA PHE A 65 10.25 -15.71 7.46
C PHE A 65 10.26 -15.29 5.99
N VAL A 66 9.10 -15.27 5.32
CA VAL A 66 9.00 -15.01 3.87
C VAL A 66 8.23 -13.72 3.56
N GLY A 67 8.39 -13.22 2.34
CA GLY A 67 7.59 -12.09 1.82
C GLY A 67 8.11 -10.71 2.22
N LYS A 68 9.40 -10.61 2.56
CA LYS A 68 10.13 -9.37 2.85
C LYS A 68 10.22 -8.43 1.61
N PRO A 69 10.55 -7.14 1.78
CA PRO A 69 10.80 -6.22 0.67
C PRO A 69 11.96 -6.65 -0.22
N HIS A 70 11.94 -6.22 -1.48
CA HIS A 70 12.93 -6.55 -2.51
C HIS A 70 13.61 -5.29 -3.10
N GLY A 71 13.43 -4.12 -2.49
CA GLY A 71 14.16 -2.91 -2.86
C GLY A 71 13.82 -2.35 -4.24
N GLY A 72 12.70 -2.75 -4.85
CA GLY A 72 12.29 -2.28 -6.18
C GLY A 72 12.72 -3.19 -7.36
N ASP A 73 13.47 -4.25 -7.10
CA ASP A 73 14.06 -5.11 -8.16
C ASP A 73 13.11 -6.16 -8.73
N ARG A 74 11.84 -6.18 -8.30
CA ARG A 74 10.90 -7.18 -8.81
C ARG A 74 10.48 -6.88 -10.24
N ARG A 75 10.29 -7.97 -11.01
CA ARG A 75 9.82 -7.94 -12.40
C ARG A 75 8.34 -7.55 -12.55
N ASN A 76 7.54 -7.78 -11.52
CA ASN A 76 6.11 -7.50 -11.49
C ASN A 76 5.68 -7.23 -10.05
N TYR A 77 4.53 -6.60 -9.86
CA TYR A 77 3.98 -6.30 -8.54
C TYR A 77 2.47 -6.55 -8.47
N PHE A 78 2.01 -6.95 -7.29
CA PHE A 78 0.60 -6.80 -6.91
C PHE A 78 0.38 -5.42 -6.28
N CYS A 79 -0.84 -4.88 -6.31
CA CYS A 79 -1.09 -3.48 -5.93
C CYS A 79 -0.66 -3.14 -4.49
N SER A 80 -1.04 -3.94 -3.49
CA SER A 80 -0.64 -3.69 -2.10
C SER A 80 0.84 -3.99 -1.85
N GLU A 81 1.42 -4.94 -2.60
CA GLU A 81 2.86 -5.24 -2.53
C GLU A 81 3.68 -4.03 -2.98
N LEU A 82 3.29 -3.41 -4.10
CA LEU A 82 3.91 -2.20 -4.63
C LEU A 82 3.84 -1.04 -3.63
N VAL A 83 2.66 -0.82 -3.03
CA VAL A 83 2.45 0.26 -2.04
C VAL A 83 3.35 0.08 -0.82
N VAL A 84 3.45 -1.14 -0.27
CA VAL A 84 4.32 -1.38 0.90
C VAL A 84 5.79 -1.21 0.54
N GLU A 85 6.23 -1.68 -0.63
CA GLU A 85 7.61 -1.50 -1.09
C GLU A 85 7.96 -0.03 -1.31
N ALA A 86 7.04 0.76 -1.87
CA ALA A 86 7.21 2.20 -2.00
C ALA A 86 7.34 2.88 -0.64
N CYS A 87 6.48 2.51 0.33
CA CYS A 87 6.58 3.02 1.70
C CYS A 87 7.91 2.65 2.37
N VAL A 88 8.42 1.43 2.13
CA VAL A 88 9.74 1.01 2.63
C VAL A 88 10.85 1.84 1.99
N ALA A 89 10.82 2.02 0.66
CA ALA A 89 11.82 2.79 -0.07
C ALA A 89 11.88 4.26 0.38
N ALA A 90 10.74 4.83 0.78
CA ALA A 90 10.65 6.19 1.31
C ALA A 90 10.91 6.30 2.83
N GLY A 91 11.26 5.19 3.50
CA GLY A 91 11.49 5.17 4.96
C GLY A 91 10.24 5.40 5.80
N LEU A 92 9.04 5.18 5.24
CA LEU A 92 7.75 5.34 5.91
C LEU A 92 7.30 4.08 6.64
N VAL A 93 7.85 2.92 6.27
CA VAL A 93 7.60 1.62 6.90
C VAL A 93 8.94 0.93 7.11
N ASP A 94 9.14 0.35 8.29
CA ASP A 94 10.35 -0.41 8.63
C ASP A 94 10.47 -1.68 7.76
N PRO A 95 11.56 -1.87 7.00
CA PRO A 95 11.77 -3.06 6.17
C PRO A 95 11.79 -4.38 6.95
N ALA A 96 12.20 -4.37 8.23
CA ALA A 96 12.20 -5.57 9.07
C ALA A 96 10.78 -6.05 9.39
N GLN A 97 9.84 -5.11 9.44
CA GLN A 97 8.44 -5.32 9.80
C GLN A 97 7.52 -5.44 8.58
N ALA A 98 7.94 -4.93 7.43
CA ALA A 98 7.19 -5.03 6.19
C ALA A 98 7.11 -6.46 5.67
N ARG A 99 5.92 -6.87 5.18
CA ARG A 99 5.73 -8.09 4.39
C ARG A 99 4.91 -7.82 3.13
N PRO A 100 5.47 -7.12 2.12
CA PRO A 100 4.76 -6.75 0.90
C PRO A 100 4.01 -7.91 0.25
N SER A 101 4.66 -9.07 0.11
CA SER A 101 4.06 -10.24 -0.56
C SER A 101 3.00 -10.97 0.26
N ALA A 102 2.87 -10.65 1.55
CA ALA A 102 1.80 -11.18 2.40
C ALA A 102 0.69 -10.14 2.63
N THR A 103 0.89 -8.88 2.25
CA THR A 103 -0.02 -7.76 2.53
C THR A 103 -1.05 -7.61 1.42
N PHE A 104 -2.33 -7.52 1.79
CA PHE A 104 -3.47 -7.29 0.91
C PHE A 104 -4.02 -5.87 1.09
N PRO A 105 -4.77 -5.33 0.10
CA PRO A 105 -5.37 -4.00 0.22
C PRO A 105 -6.25 -3.86 1.45
N ARG A 106 -6.93 -4.94 1.86
CA ARG A 106 -7.74 -5.00 3.09
C ARG A 106 -6.93 -4.65 4.34
N ASP A 107 -5.70 -5.15 4.46
CA ASP A 107 -4.87 -4.89 5.64
C ASP A 107 -4.49 -3.40 5.71
N LEU A 108 -4.12 -2.83 4.57
CA LEU A 108 -3.80 -1.40 4.45
C LEU A 108 -5.04 -0.52 4.66
N PHE A 109 -6.23 -1.00 4.31
CA PHE A 109 -7.47 -0.25 4.48
C PHE A 109 -7.93 -0.24 5.93
N TYR A 110 -8.14 -1.41 6.53
CA TYR A 110 -8.71 -1.51 7.89
C TYR A 110 -7.68 -1.36 9.01
N ASP A 111 -6.39 -1.32 8.67
CA ASP A 111 -5.31 -1.38 9.66
C ASP A 111 -5.35 -2.62 10.55
N SER A 112 -5.92 -3.70 10.02
CA SER A 112 -6.12 -4.95 10.75
C SER A 112 -6.04 -6.13 9.79
N SER A 113 -5.38 -7.18 10.25
CA SER A 113 -5.13 -8.37 9.46
C SER A 113 -5.46 -9.65 10.24
N PRO A 114 -6.11 -10.66 9.62
CA PRO A 114 -6.19 -11.99 10.21
C PRO A 114 -4.81 -12.68 10.30
N ASN A 115 -3.78 -12.13 9.67
CA ASN A 115 -2.41 -12.59 9.82
C ASN A 115 -1.79 -11.94 11.08
N PRO A 116 -1.44 -12.72 12.13
CA PRO A 116 -0.95 -12.16 13.39
C PRO A 116 0.32 -11.33 13.25
N PHE A 117 1.20 -11.69 12.31
CA PHE A 117 2.41 -10.93 12.03
C PHE A 117 2.05 -9.54 11.51
N LEU A 118 1.22 -9.46 10.46
CA LEU A 118 0.83 -8.17 9.87
C LEU A 118 0.06 -7.30 10.87
N ASN A 119 -0.83 -7.91 11.67
CA ASN A 119 -1.61 -7.19 12.67
C ASN A 119 -0.76 -6.58 13.77
N ARG A 120 0.43 -7.13 14.03
CA ARG A 120 1.38 -6.61 15.03
C ARG A 120 2.41 -5.65 14.43
N HIS A 121 2.85 -5.91 13.20
CA HIS A 121 4.04 -5.29 12.62
C HIS A 121 3.75 -4.28 11.49
N LEU A 122 2.52 -4.19 11.00
CA LEU A 122 2.14 -3.21 9.98
C LEU A 122 0.95 -2.30 10.38
N PRO A 123 0.81 -1.82 11.63
CA PRO A 123 -0.20 -0.81 11.94
C PRO A 123 0.21 0.53 11.32
N LEU A 124 -0.64 1.09 10.46
CA LEU A 124 -0.48 2.41 9.86
C LEU A 124 -1.20 3.49 10.69
N GLU A 125 -2.13 3.14 11.57
CA GLU A 125 -2.91 4.07 12.39
C GLU A 125 -2.06 5.14 13.10
N PRO A 126 -0.86 4.86 13.66
CA PRO A 126 -0.06 5.89 14.32
C PRO A 126 0.34 7.06 13.41
N CYS A 127 0.55 6.82 12.11
CA CYS A 127 1.04 7.85 11.18
C CYS A 127 0.09 8.14 10.01
N TRP A 128 -1.04 7.46 9.92
CA TRP A 128 -2.09 7.67 8.92
C TRP A 128 -3.45 7.84 9.58
N TYR A 129 -4.27 8.71 8.99
CA TYR A 129 -5.68 8.79 9.35
C TYR A 129 -6.41 7.49 8.93
N PRO A 130 -7.55 7.19 9.56
CA PRO A 130 -8.48 6.18 9.05
C PRO A 130 -8.87 6.47 7.59
N PRO A 131 -9.27 5.46 6.81
CA PRO A 131 -9.79 5.68 5.46
C PRO A 131 -10.95 6.67 5.46
N ALA A 132 -10.84 7.69 4.63
CA ALA A 132 -11.93 8.64 4.37
C ALA A 132 -12.38 8.49 2.92
N ARG A 133 -13.70 8.63 2.69
CA ARG A 133 -14.23 8.64 1.34
C ARG A 133 -13.69 9.87 0.62
N TRP A 134 -13.12 9.68 -0.57
CA TRP A 134 -12.76 10.80 -1.41
C TRP A 134 -14.03 11.43 -1.96
N THR A 135 -14.15 12.74 -1.80
CA THR A 135 -15.29 13.53 -2.27
C THR A 135 -14.77 14.73 -3.05
N ASN A 136 -15.52 15.16 -4.06
CA ASN A 136 -15.23 16.36 -4.86
C ASN A 136 -15.46 17.67 -4.08
N CYS A 137 -15.45 17.66 -2.73
CA CYS A 137 -15.59 18.90 -1.98
C CYS A 137 -14.41 19.83 -2.30
N LEU A 138 -14.64 20.72 -3.27
CA LEU A 138 -14.04 22.03 -3.29
C LEU A 138 -14.32 22.62 -1.90
N ILE A 139 -13.28 23.07 -1.21
CA ILE A 139 -13.42 23.80 0.03
C ILE A 139 -14.23 25.07 -0.30
N SER A 140 -15.55 25.00 -0.15
CA SER A 140 -16.41 26.16 -0.14
C SER A 140 -16.36 26.75 1.26
N GLY A 141 -15.61 27.85 1.40
CA GLY A 141 -15.63 28.69 2.61
C GLY A 141 -14.26 28.85 3.26
N ASN A 142 -13.52 29.87 2.82
CA ASN A 142 -12.79 30.68 3.79
C ASN A 142 -13.86 31.45 4.60
N PRO A 143 -13.76 31.56 5.93
CA PRO A 143 -14.41 32.66 6.64
C PRO A 143 -13.84 34.01 6.19
#